data_AF-A0A4U0H6L9-F1
#
_entry.id   AF-A0A4U0H6L9-F1
#
_cell.length_a   1.000
_cell.length_b   1.000
_cell.length_c   1.000
_cell.angle_alpha   90.00
_cell.angle_beta   90.00
_cell.angle_gamma   90.00
#
_symmetry.space_group_name_H-M   'P 1'
#
loop_
_entity.id
_entity.type
_entity.pdbx_description
1 polymer ?
#
loop_
_entity_poly.entity_id
_entity_poly.type
_entity_poly.pdbx_seq_one_letter_code
_entity_poly.pdbx_strand_id
1 'polypeptide(L)'
;MANDDVPATATVTTLVIRVWHEAIDDGFRARMIATSRRGKNSVIAATSDPGRVLSEAAEWLSGFQPEATAAAFPSGESSAGTS
;
A
#
# COMPACT_ATOMS: atom_id res chain seq x y z
N MET A 1 -3.04 16.41 21.49
CA MET A 1 -2.83 14.97 21.73
C MET A 1 -4.01 14.21 21.15
N ALA A 2 -3.81 13.60 20.00
CA ALA A 2 -4.53 12.43 19.48
C ALA A 2 -3.51 11.75 18.58
N ASN A 3 -2.86 10.70 19.08
CA ASN A 3 -1.96 9.88 18.29
C ASN A 3 -2.85 8.81 17.65
N ASP A 4 -3.53 9.17 16.57
CA ASP A 4 -4.27 8.21 15.76
C ASP A 4 -3.24 7.34 15.03
N ASP A 5 -2.80 6.29 15.70
CA ASP A 5 -1.90 5.30 15.12
C ASP A 5 -2.64 4.55 14.00
N VAL A 6 -1.99 4.49 12.84
CA VAL A 6 -2.46 3.67 11.71
C VAL A 6 -2.42 2.22 12.18
N PRO A 7 -3.53 1.46 12.07
CA PRO A 7 -3.54 0.07 12.53
C PRO A 7 -2.56 -0.76 11.70
N ALA A 8 -1.90 -1.70 12.38
CA ALA A 8 -0.93 -2.63 11.80
C ALA A 8 -1.41 -3.19 10.45
N THR A 9 -0.54 -3.07 9.46
CA THR A 9 -0.82 -2.98 8.02
C THR A 9 -1.33 -4.28 7.39
N ALA A 10 -1.35 -5.38 8.14
CA ALA A 10 -1.67 -6.73 7.68
C ALA A 10 -3.10 -6.92 7.12
N THR A 11 -3.99 -5.93 7.24
CA THR A 11 -5.38 -5.99 6.71
C THR A 11 -5.73 -4.86 5.74
N VAL A 12 -4.77 -3.97 5.46
CA VAL A 12 -4.96 -2.81 4.59
C VAL A 12 -4.79 -3.22 3.13
N THR A 13 -5.87 -3.10 2.36
CA THR A 13 -5.89 -3.48 0.93
C THR A 13 -5.53 -2.29 0.04
N THR A 14 -5.82 -1.07 0.47
CA THR A 14 -5.47 0.13 -0.29
C THR A 14 -4.93 1.20 0.66
N LEU A 15 -3.79 1.78 0.30
CA LEU A 15 -3.22 2.94 0.95
C LEU A 15 -3.22 4.11 -0.03
N VAL A 16 -3.86 5.22 0.34
CA VAL A 16 -3.86 6.48 -0.42
C VAL A 16 -3.08 7.52 0.35
N ILE A 17 -2.03 8.07 -0.28
CA ILE A 17 -1.19 9.11 0.31
C ILE A 17 -1.41 10.40 -0.48
N ARG A 18 -1.82 11.47 0.20
CA ARG A 18 -1.87 12.83 -0.35
C ARG A 18 -0.82 13.68 0.33
N VAL A 19 0.05 14.29 -0.44
CA VAL A 19 1.09 15.21 0.04
C VAL A 19 0.78 16.60 -0.48
N TRP A 20 0.98 17.60 0.36
CA TRP A 20 0.93 19.01 -0.03
C TRP A 20 1.96 19.82 0.77
N HIS A 21 2.26 21.00 0.26
CA HIS A 21 3.13 21.97 0.91
C HIS A 21 2.27 23.01 1.61
N GLU A 22 2.48 23.24 2.90
CA GLU A 22 1.76 24.25 3.67
C GLU A 22 2.58 25.53 3.74
N ALA A 23 2.11 26.60 3.08
CA ALA A 23 2.85 27.85 2.90
C ALA A 23 3.07 28.66 4.19
N ILE A 24 2.28 28.39 5.24
CA ILE A 24 2.34 29.14 6.51
C ILE A 24 3.52 28.67 7.38
N ASP A 25 3.89 27.39 7.28
CA ASP A 25 4.95 26.77 8.10
C ASP A 25 6.13 26.22 7.26
N ASP A 26 6.16 26.53 5.95
CA ASP A 26 7.10 25.93 4.97
C ASP A 26 7.21 24.40 5.13
N GLY A 27 6.04 23.80 5.37
CA GLY A 27 5.95 22.50 6.02
C GLY A 27 5.49 21.42 5.07
N PHE A 28 6.21 20.31 5.05
CA PHE A 28 5.68 19.05 4.52
C PHE A 28 4.41 18.67 5.29
N ARG A 29 3.35 18.34 4.56
CA ARG A 29 2.13 17.76 5.11
C ARG A 29 1.68 16.59 4.26
N ALA A 30 1.23 15.55 4.93
CA ALA A 30 0.66 14.39 4.29
C ALA A 30 -0.59 13.91 5.03
N ARG A 31 -1.51 13.32 4.27
CA ARG A 31 -2.66 12.57 4.76
C ARG A 31 -2.64 11.19 4.14
N MET A 32 -2.67 10.18 5.00
CA MET A 32 -2.72 8.78 4.64
C MET A 32 -4.12 8.24 4.92
N ILE A 33 -4.68 7.49 3.98
CA ILE A 33 -5.97 6.84 4.09
C ILE A 33 -5.77 5.36 3.79
N ALA A 34 -5.91 4.54 4.83
CA ALA A 34 -5.80 3.09 4.74
C ALA A 34 -7.20 2.47 4.74
N THR A 35 -7.53 1.67 3.73
CA THR A 35 -8.81 0.97 3.63
C THR A 35 -8.61 -0.54 3.59
N SER A 36 -9.50 -1.27 4.26
CA SER A 36 -9.50 -2.75 4.27
C SER A 36 -10.48 -3.34 3.26
N ARG A 37 -10.26 -4.59 2.84
CA ARG A 37 -11.03 -5.31 1.80
C ARG A 37 -12.53 -5.34 2.05
N ARG A 38 -12.97 -5.25 3.31
CA ARG A 38 -14.40 -5.22 3.66
C ARG A 38 -15.02 -3.83 3.57
N GLY A 39 -14.26 -2.79 3.20
CA GLY A 39 -14.73 -1.43 2.93
C GLY A 39 -15.39 -0.70 4.11
N LYS A 40 -15.57 -1.38 5.26
CA LYS A 40 -16.29 -0.84 6.41
C LYS A 40 -15.46 0.13 7.25
N ASN A 41 -14.13 -0.03 7.26
CA ASN A 41 -13.24 0.76 8.09
C ASN A 41 -12.14 1.38 7.22
N SER A 42 -12.09 2.71 7.24
CA SER A 42 -10.99 3.51 6.71
C SER A 42 -10.33 4.22 7.87
N VAL A 43 -9.01 4.10 7.98
CA VAL A 43 -8.23 4.88 8.93
C VAL A 43 -7.59 6.04 8.20
N ILE A 44 -7.74 7.24 8.77
CA ILE A 44 -7.19 8.47 8.23
C ILE A 44 -6.19 8.99 9.24
N ALA A 45 -4.93 9.14 8.83
CA ALA A 45 -3.88 9.76 9.62
C ALA A 45 -3.30 10.97 8.88
N ALA A 46 -2.99 12.03 9.60
CA ALA A 46 -2.28 13.18 9.08
C ALA A 46 -0.90 13.29 9.76
N THR A 47 0.12 13.63 8.99
CA THR A 47 1.49 13.76 9.49
C THR A 47 2.22 14.91 8.80
N SER A 48 3.10 15.57 9.55
CA SER A 48 4.08 16.53 9.03
C SER A 48 5.48 15.92 8.89
N ASP A 49 5.64 14.64 9.23
CA ASP A 49 6.89 13.91 9.13
C ASP A 49 6.93 13.07 7.84
N PRO A 50 7.84 13.37 6.88
CA PRO A 50 8.00 12.58 5.68
C PRO A 50 8.57 11.18 5.95
N GLY A 51 9.37 11.01 7.01
CA GLY A 51 9.92 9.71 7.42
C GLY A 51 8.81 8.71 7.76
N ARG A 52 7.84 9.14 8.57
CA ARG A 52 6.64 8.35 8.88
C ARG A 52 5.89 7.91 7.62
N VAL A 53 5.70 8.79 6.64
CA VAL A 53 5.01 8.43 5.38
C VAL A 53 5.75 7.35 4.62
N LEU A 54 7.08 7.44 4.54
CA LEU A 54 7.91 6.45 3.85
C LEU A 54 7.90 5.11 4.58
N SER A 55 7.98 5.10 5.91
CA SER A 55 7.90 3.88 6.72
C SER A 55 6.58 3.15 6.53
N GLU A 56 5.45 3.86 6.59
CA GLU A 56 4.10 3.29 6.41
C GLU A 56 3.89 2.77 4.98
N ALA A 57 4.38 3.49 3.97
CA ALA A 57 4.33 3.04 2.58
C ALA A 57 5.16 1.78 2.35
N ALA A 58 6.37 1.71 2.93
CA ALA A 58 7.24 0.55 2.85
C ALA A 58 6.62 -0.67 3.54
N GLU A 59 6.04 -0.46 4.74
CA GLU A 59 5.34 -1.52 5.46
C GLU A 59 4.15 -2.05 4.66
N TRP A 60 3.32 -1.15 4.11
CA TRP A 60 2.18 -1.53 3.27
C TRP A 60 2.60 -2.31 2.02
N LEU A 61 3.66 -1.87 1.33
CA LEU A 61 4.20 -2.58 0.17
C LEU A 61 4.78 -3.95 0.55
N SER A 62 5.42 -4.07 1.72
CA SER A 62 6.00 -5.34 2.18
C SER A 62 4.94 -6.39 2.55
N GLY A 63 3.78 -5.94 3.06
CA GLY A 63 2.61 -6.79 3.31
C GLY A 63 1.83 -7.15 2.04
N PHE A 64 2.06 -6.42 0.95
CA PHE A 64 1.48 -6.71 -0.36
C PHE A 64 2.27 -7.83 -1.06
N GLN A 65 2.06 -9.07 -0.64
CA GLN A 65 2.44 -10.23 -1.45
C GLN A 65 1.40 -10.36 -2.57
N PRO A 66 1.72 -10.09 -3.85
CA PRO A 66 0.83 -10.48 -4.94
C PRO A 66 0.75 -12.00 -4.93
N GLU A 67 -0.35 -12.54 -4.42
CA GLU A 67 -0.66 -13.96 -4.48
C GLU A 67 -0.63 -14.37 -5.97
N ALA A 68 0.43 -15.10 -6.35
CA ALA A 68 0.56 -15.88 -7.57
C ALA A 68 0.23 -15.20 -8.92
N THR A 69 1.12 -14.33 -9.41
CA THR A 69 1.46 -14.35 -10.86
C THR A 69 2.55 -15.39 -11.11
N ALA A 70 2.25 -16.63 -10.75
CA ALA A 70 3.06 -17.82 -11.07
C ALA A 70 2.16 -18.98 -11.53
N ALA A 71 0.95 -18.67 -12.01
CA ALA A 71 0.10 -19.63 -12.70
C ALA A 71 0.26 -19.46 -14.22
N ALA A 72 0.87 -20.49 -14.81
CA ALA A 72 0.63 -20.97 -16.17
C ALA A 72 1.06 -20.07 -17.35
N PHE A 73 2.35 -20.14 -17.69
CA PHE A 73 2.67 -20.44 -19.08
C PHE A 73 3.01 -21.94 -19.15
N PRO A 74 2.12 -22.81 -19.67
CA PRO A 74 2.46 -24.20 -19.87
C PRO A 74 3.68 -24.25 -20.78
N SER A 75 4.74 -24.92 -20.32
CA SER A 75 5.86 -25.29 -21.19
C SER A 75 5.23 -26.03 -22.37
N GLY A 76 5.37 -25.46 -23.58
CA GLY A 76 4.85 -26.06 -24.80
C GLY A 76 5.49 -27.42 -24.98
N GLU A 77 4.77 -28.48 -24.63
CA GLU A 77 5.08 -29.83 -25.06
C GLU A 77 4.80 -29.86 -26.57
N SER A 78 5.86 -29.64 -27.35
CA SER A 78 5.83 -29.67 -28.80
C SER A 78 5.54 -31.10 -29.25
N SER A 79 4.26 -31.38 -29.49
CA SER A 79 3.81 -32.52 -30.28
C SER A 79 4.03 -32.22 -31.76
N ALA A 80 5.16 -32.66 -32.31
CA ALA A 80 5.35 -32.83 -33.74
C ALA A 80 6.46 -33.89 -33.93
N GLY A 81 6.29 -34.97 -34.67
CA GLY A 81 5.19 -35.41 -35.50
C GLY A 81 5.60 -36.78 -36.05
N THR A 82 4.60 -37.61 -36.26
CA THR A 82 4.68 -38.90 -36.94
C THR A 82 5.15 -38.71 -38.38
N SER A 83 6.19 -39.43 -38.80
CA SER A 83 6.33 -40.05 -40.14
C SER A 83 7.54 -40.98 -40.15
#